data_AF-A0A2A2QPH9-F1
#
_entry.id   AF-A0A2A2QPH9-F1
#
_cell.length_a   1.000
_cell.length_b   1.000
_cell.length_c   1.000
_cell.angle_alpha   90.00
_cell.angle_beta   90.00
_cell.angle_gamma   90.00
#
_symmetry.space_group_name_H-M   'P 1'
#
loop_
_entity.id
_entity.type
_entity.pdbx_description
1 polymer ?
#
loop_
_entity_poly.entity_id
_entity_poly.type
_entity_poly.pdbx_seq_one_letter_code
_entity_poly.pdbx_strand_id
1 'polypeptide(L)'
;MNSFLVRPSLILSALAIAAFGFHSSHAAADGAGSPASKAVTSIALQELEPGICDPVMFEAKGSGFTGAGYINSPNDKAARITWSVKSPAGGPHTLELRFANGAKEARPGVIEVNGGANGKFNVAQFPTGTFAQWQTATVDVTLVAGENTIALQAITDRGLANIDYLKVTGENPSPGNCGEPEAAAGPAAPVDFSYLNAPPVGWVTQGDGVIGGGNARPVVVRSMSELQTQAAGEEPRVIHVDGKLRGTLTVGSNKTILGLQGAEIRSDASVLRLTGSRNVIIKNLSLVGVHKPNQPNTVLYDVKNVWLDHNSFIDGSTDLLVVSGTSDFVTLSWNVFRQTSFGHNHMGVNIGASDNDTTSRGLLRVTHHHNFYAKMVNERMPRVRFGQVHTFNNLCLAGTDPQWRSYYAVRPGNDANVRSERNIYKDFVGPSWWWTSEKLGAGTSTVFNYARGNANSVLESIEDVAIPDAVKGPIAIKEHEGVTGQAGFYGNGKAFVPPYTYTADPTDGLEEKIRAGAGAR
;
A
#
# COMPACT_ATOMS: atom_id res chain seq x y z
N MET A 1 59.27 -84.12 1.21
CA MET A 1 58.70 -82.82 0.78
C MET A 1 57.32 -82.73 1.43
N ASN A 2 57.11 -82.40 2.72
CA ASN A 2 57.80 -81.51 3.69
C ASN A 2 57.67 -80.02 3.35
N SER A 3 57.26 -79.10 4.25
CA SER A 3 56.67 -79.15 5.64
C SER A 3 56.03 -77.77 5.97
N PHE A 4 55.25 -77.45 7.03
CA PHE A 4 54.73 -78.11 8.26
C PHE A 4 53.19 -77.85 8.40
N LEU A 5 52.33 -78.37 9.29
CA LEU A 5 52.35 -79.10 10.59
C LEU A 5 52.20 -78.24 11.89
N VAL A 6 51.45 -78.80 12.88
CA VAL A 6 51.24 -78.43 14.32
C VAL A 6 49.99 -77.56 14.68
N ARG A 7 49.48 -77.75 15.91
CA ARG A 7 48.18 -77.29 16.48
C ARG A 7 48.35 -76.23 17.63
N PRO A 8 47.69 -76.26 18.82
CA PRO A 8 46.93 -75.09 19.32
C PRO A 8 47.36 -74.57 20.71
N SER A 9 46.61 -73.62 21.29
CA SER A 9 46.61 -73.34 22.74
C SER A 9 45.25 -72.81 23.23
N LEU A 10 44.85 -73.23 24.44
CA LEU A 10 43.82 -72.59 25.27
C LEU A 10 44.49 -71.80 26.40
N ILE A 11 43.74 -70.94 27.10
CA ILE A 11 43.74 -70.87 28.58
C ILE A 11 42.42 -70.21 29.05
N LEU A 12 42.06 -70.41 30.33
CA LEU A 12 40.72 -70.20 30.91
C LEU A 12 40.79 -69.35 32.20
N SER A 13 39.61 -69.02 32.77
CA SER A 13 39.37 -68.56 34.16
C SER A 13 39.61 -67.06 34.46
N ALA A 14 38.97 -66.41 35.47
CA ALA A 14 38.08 -66.92 36.54
C ALA A 14 37.04 -65.88 37.06
N LEU A 15 35.96 -66.38 37.70
CA LEU A 15 35.12 -65.86 38.83
C LEU A 15 34.91 -64.33 39.03
N ALA A 16 33.66 -63.82 39.03
CA ALA A 16 32.66 -63.71 40.15
C ALA A 16 32.86 -62.44 41.03
N ILE A 17 31.86 -61.77 41.62
CA ILE A 17 30.71 -62.15 42.49
C ILE A 17 29.50 -61.18 42.27
N ALA A 18 28.30 -61.46 42.80
CA ALA A 18 27.03 -60.74 42.54
C ALA A 18 26.40 -60.01 43.75
N ALA A 19 25.45 -59.08 43.49
CA ALA A 19 24.44 -58.59 44.46
C ALA A 19 23.19 -57.95 43.78
N PHE A 20 22.07 -57.94 44.52
CA PHE A 20 20.71 -57.43 44.21
C PHE A 20 20.64 -55.89 43.95
N GLY A 21 19.60 -55.28 43.36
CA GLY A 21 18.35 -55.76 42.74
C GLY A 21 17.07 -55.02 43.21
N PHE A 22 16.21 -54.52 42.32
CA PHE A 22 14.83 -54.05 42.61
C PHE A 22 13.93 -54.01 41.33
N HIS A 23 12.60 -53.95 41.51
CA HIS A 23 11.58 -54.06 40.44
C HIS A 23 11.09 -52.71 39.88
N SER A 24 10.68 -52.70 38.60
CA SER A 24 9.43 -52.06 38.12
C SER A 24 9.05 -52.60 36.73
N SER A 25 7.75 -52.64 36.42
CA SER A 25 7.19 -53.12 35.16
C SER A 25 6.94 -51.97 34.16
N HIS A 26 6.79 -52.29 32.88
CA HIS A 26 5.55 -52.09 32.10
C HIS A 26 5.64 -52.80 30.74
N ALA A 27 4.50 -53.02 30.08
CA ALA A 27 4.38 -53.85 28.88
C ALA A 27 4.65 -53.07 27.57
N ALA A 28 5.00 -53.78 26.51
CA ALA A 28 4.98 -53.26 25.15
C ALA A 28 3.53 -53.09 24.66
N ALA A 29 3.29 -52.07 23.83
CA ALA A 29 2.03 -51.84 23.14
C ALA A 29 2.31 -51.31 21.73
N ASP A 30 1.59 -51.84 20.72
CA ASP A 30 1.74 -51.40 19.33
C ASP A 30 1.20 -49.98 19.12
N GLY A 31 2.05 -49.12 18.55
CA GLY A 31 1.74 -47.72 18.25
C GLY A 31 1.39 -47.52 16.79
N ALA A 32 0.17 -47.86 16.37
CA ALA A 32 -0.35 -47.38 15.09
C ALA A 32 -0.45 -45.84 15.16
N GLY A 33 0.17 -45.14 14.21
CA GLY A 33 0.24 -43.67 14.23
C GLY A 33 -1.14 -43.04 14.00
N SER A 34 -1.75 -42.52 15.06
CA SER A 34 -2.96 -41.69 14.96
C SER A 34 -2.72 -40.50 14.02
N PRO A 35 -3.67 -40.17 13.12
CA PRO A 35 -3.58 -38.93 12.36
C PRO A 35 -3.59 -37.73 13.32
N ALA A 36 -2.71 -36.76 13.10
CA ALA A 36 -2.64 -35.56 13.92
C ALA A 36 -3.99 -34.82 13.88
N SER A 37 -4.54 -34.46 15.04
CA SER A 37 -5.84 -33.80 15.12
C SER A 37 -5.78 -32.41 14.48
N LYS A 38 -6.56 -32.19 13.42
CA LYS A 38 -6.72 -30.90 12.74
C LYS A 38 -7.13 -29.83 13.76
N ALA A 39 -6.26 -28.85 14.00
CA ALA A 39 -6.46 -27.85 15.03
C ALA A 39 -7.50 -26.81 14.57
N VAL A 40 -8.68 -26.85 15.17
CA VAL A 40 -9.69 -25.80 14.97
C VAL A 40 -9.30 -24.59 15.81
N THR A 41 -9.14 -23.44 15.17
CA THR A 41 -8.82 -22.16 15.82
C THR A 41 -9.75 -21.07 15.29
N SER A 42 -9.70 -19.87 15.89
CA SER A 42 -10.46 -18.71 15.41
C SER A 42 -9.61 -17.45 15.37
N ILE A 43 -9.74 -16.69 14.29
CA ILE A 43 -9.22 -15.33 14.15
C ILE A 43 -10.36 -14.33 14.15
N ALA A 44 -10.14 -13.12 14.65
CA ALA A 44 -10.98 -11.96 14.38
C ALA A 44 -10.27 -11.08 13.35
N LEU A 45 -10.98 -10.63 12.32
CA LEU A 45 -10.53 -9.61 11.39
C LEU A 45 -11.23 -8.30 11.75
N GLN A 46 -10.52 -7.46 12.49
CA GLN A 46 -10.98 -6.12 12.85
C GLN A 46 -10.54 -5.10 11.79
N GLU A 47 -11.05 -3.88 11.91
CA GLU A 47 -10.60 -2.74 11.13
C GLU A 47 -9.11 -2.40 11.38
N LEU A 48 -8.41 -1.93 10.34
CA LEU A 48 -6.98 -1.58 10.36
C LEU A 48 -5.99 -2.74 10.67
N GLU A 49 -6.47 -3.95 10.93
CA GLU A 49 -5.68 -5.18 11.04
C GLU A 49 -5.46 -5.85 9.66
N PRO A 50 -4.51 -6.81 9.53
CA PRO A 50 -4.36 -7.58 8.29
C PRO A 50 -5.64 -8.35 7.92
N GLY A 51 -5.83 -8.66 6.64
CA GLY A 51 -7.00 -9.39 6.15
C GLY A 51 -8.22 -8.54 5.79
N ILE A 52 -8.16 -7.20 5.90
CA ILE A 52 -9.19 -6.29 5.36
C ILE A 52 -8.70 -5.59 4.08
N CYS A 53 -9.51 -5.67 3.02
CA CYS A 53 -9.02 -5.44 1.65
C CYS A 53 -9.53 -4.15 1.02
N ASP A 54 -10.84 -3.94 1.07
CA ASP A 54 -11.43 -2.69 0.62
C ASP A 54 -11.15 -1.56 1.63
N PRO A 55 -10.98 -0.31 1.17
CA PRO A 55 -11.00 0.84 2.06
C PRO A 55 -12.40 1.04 2.63
N VAL A 56 -12.50 1.00 3.95
CA VAL A 56 -13.75 1.06 4.72
C VAL A 56 -13.86 2.39 5.45
N MET A 57 -15.08 2.94 5.62
CA MET A 57 -15.21 4.14 6.47
C MET A 57 -15.08 3.73 7.93
N PHE A 58 -13.93 4.06 8.52
CA PHE A 58 -13.62 3.83 9.91
C PHE A 58 -14.29 4.88 10.82
N GLU A 59 -14.96 4.44 11.88
CA GLU A 59 -15.44 5.29 12.97
C GLU A 59 -15.14 4.68 14.34
N ALA A 60 -14.93 5.55 15.34
CA ALA A 60 -14.74 5.16 16.75
C ALA A 60 -15.66 5.97 17.68
N LYS A 61 -16.95 6.08 17.30
CA LYS A 61 -17.95 6.87 18.04
C LYS A 61 -18.86 5.96 18.89
N GLY A 62 -19.01 6.29 20.17
CA GLY A 62 -19.80 5.51 21.12
C GLY A 62 -18.93 4.50 21.88
N SER A 63 -19.49 3.33 22.19
CA SER A 63 -18.80 2.28 22.95
C SER A 63 -19.32 0.89 22.58
N GLY A 64 -18.65 -0.16 23.08
CA GLY A 64 -19.05 -1.56 22.90
C GLY A 64 -18.45 -2.26 21.67
N PHE A 65 -17.82 -1.52 20.76
CA PHE A 65 -16.96 -2.07 19.71
C PHE A 65 -15.66 -2.65 20.31
N THR A 66 -14.95 -3.50 19.57
CA THR A 66 -13.59 -3.98 19.90
C THR A 66 -12.53 -3.32 19.00
N GLY A 67 -11.25 -3.63 19.20
CA GLY A 67 -10.18 -3.06 18.36
C GLY A 67 -10.00 -1.55 18.57
N ALA A 68 -9.91 -0.81 17.46
CA ALA A 68 -9.73 0.64 17.41
C ALA A 68 -11.04 1.39 17.09
N GLY A 69 -12.05 0.73 16.53
CA GLY A 69 -13.29 1.34 16.07
C GLY A 69 -14.26 0.34 15.48
N TYR A 70 -14.91 0.71 14.38
CA TYR A 70 -15.78 -0.14 13.57
C TYR A 70 -15.92 0.45 12.15
N ILE A 71 -16.50 -0.34 11.26
CA ILE A 71 -16.81 0.02 9.88
C ILE A 71 -18.22 0.60 9.81
N ASN A 72 -18.35 1.87 9.41
CA ASN A 72 -19.62 2.49 9.05
C ASN A 72 -19.78 2.44 7.51
N SER A 73 -20.77 1.71 6.99
CA SER A 73 -20.97 1.62 5.54
C SER A 73 -21.83 2.78 5.00
N PRO A 74 -21.58 3.28 3.76
CA PRO A 74 -22.47 4.24 3.12
C PRO A 74 -23.92 3.73 3.03
N ASN A 75 -24.91 4.64 3.10
CA ASN A 75 -26.31 4.28 2.87
C ASN A 75 -26.56 4.08 1.35
N ASP A 76 -26.10 2.96 0.80
CA ASP A 76 -26.17 2.59 -0.61
C ASP A 76 -26.21 1.06 -0.75
N LYS A 77 -26.94 0.51 -1.73
CA LYS A 77 -26.88 -0.91 -2.07
C LYS A 77 -25.50 -1.33 -2.61
N ALA A 78 -24.72 -0.39 -3.14
CA ALA A 78 -23.34 -0.62 -3.55
C ALA A 78 -22.38 -0.78 -2.37
N ALA A 79 -22.78 -0.47 -1.13
CA ALA A 79 -21.92 -0.57 0.04
C ALA A 79 -21.44 -2.02 0.27
N ARG A 80 -20.12 -2.19 0.26
CA ARG A 80 -19.42 -3.48 0.35
C ARG A 80 -18.29 -3.40 1.38
N ILE A 81 -18.03 -4.52 2.05
CA ILE A 81 -16.83 -4.73 2.87
C ILE A 81 -16.20 -6.03 2.38
N THR A 82 -14.92 -6.01 2.02
CA THR A 82 -14.19 -7.20 1.58
C THR A 82 -13.03 -7.52 2.51
N TRP A 83 -12.98 -8.75 2.96
CA TRP A 83 -11.89 -9.38 3.71
C TRP A 83 -11.20 -10.45 2.86
N SER A 84 -9.97 -10.80 3.24
CA SER A 84 -9.25 -11.97 2.75
C SER A 84 -8.87 -12.88 3.92
N VAL A 85 -9.06 -14.18 3.72
CA VAL A 85 -8.82 -15.24 4.72
C VAL A 85 -7.98 -16.33 4.08
N LYS A 86 -6.82 -16.63 4.67
CA LYS A 86 -6.03 -17.78 4.29
C LYS A 86 -6.51 -19.01 5.07
N SER A 87 -6.93 -20.05 4.37
CA SER A 87 -7.24 -21.36 4.95
C SER A 87 -6.21 -22.39 4.46
N PRO A 88 -5.35 -22.97 5.31
CA PRO A 88 -4.29 -23.88 4.88
C PRO A 88 -4.78 -25.13 4.15
N ALA A 89 -5.98 -25.63 4.49
CA ALA A 89 -6.57 -26.84 3.92
C ALA A 89 -7.96 -26.64 3.28
N GLY A 90 -8.56 -25.45 3.42
CA GLY A 90 -9.95 -25.22 3.03
C GLY A 90 -10.95 -25.98 3.91
N GLY A 91 -12.14 -26.21 3.39
CA GLY A 91 -13.20 -26.96 4.07
C GLY A 91 -14.15 -26.07 4.90
N PRO A 92 -14.93 -26.66 5.82
CA PRO A 92 -15.98 -25.95 6.56
C PRO A 92 -15.38 -24.93 7.54
N HIS A 93 -15.89 -23.70 7.49
CA HIS A 93 -15.55 -22.60 8.40
C HIS A 93 -16.84 -21.89 8.83
N THR A 94 -16.91 -21.49 10.10
CA THR A 94 -17.99 -20.64 10.60
C THR A 94 -17.51 -19.19 10.63
N LEU A 95 -18.27 -18.32 9.96
CA LEU A 95 -18.13 -16.87 10.02
C LEU A 95 -19.03 -16.32 11.12
N GLU A 96 -18.51 -15.43 11.94
CA GLU A 96 -19.24 -14.69 12.98
C GLU A 96 -19.06 -13.18 12.72
N LEU A 97 -20.10 -12.54 12.19
CA LEU A 97 -20.14 -11.11 11.91
C LEU A 97 -20.70 -10.37 13.13
N ARG A 98 -19.93 -9.48 13.76
CA ARG A 98 -20.42 -8.62 14.86
C ARG A 98 -20.84 -7.25 14.34
N PHE A 99 -22.01 -6.77 14.75
CA PHE A 99 -22.60 -5.55 14.20
C PHE A 99 -23.54 -4.81 15.16
N ALA A 100 -23.75 -3.51 14.91
CA ALA A 100 -24.71 -2.65 15.60
C ALA A 100 -25.64 -1.92 14.62
N ASN A 101 -26.96 -2.04 14.83
CA ASN A 101 -27.99 -1.42 14.01
C ASN A 101 -29.01 -0.69 14.90
N GLY A 102 -28.79 0.62 15.12
CA GLY A 102 -29.73 1.48 15.84
C GLY A 102 -30.95 1.95 15.02
N ALA A 103 -31.18 1.41 13.82
CA ALA A 103 -32.38 1.69 13.03
C ALA A 103 -33.57 0.79 13.48
N LYS A 104 -34.78 1.17 13.08
CA LYS A 104 -36.01 0.38 13.35
C LYS A 104 -36.18 -0.85 12.46
N GLU A 105 -35.42 -0.93 11.38
CA GLU A 105 -35.51 -1.95 10.32
C GLU A 105 -34.17 -2.70 10.20
N ALA A 106 -34.21 -3.95 9.75
CA ALA A 106 -33.00 -4.71 9.47
C ALA A 106 -32.22 -4.11 8.29
N ARG A 107 -30.89 -4.22 8.32
CA ARG A 107 -29.99 -3.83 7.21
C ARG A 107 -29.37 -5.07 6.56
N PRO A 108 -30.16 -5.89 5.84
CA PRO A 108 -29.65 -7.16 5.32
C PRO A 108 -28.53 -6.95 4.30
N GLY A 109 -27.60 -7.91 4.29
CA GLY A 109 -26.57 -8.03 3.28
C GLY A 109 -26.38 -9.48 2.85
N VAL A 110 -25.51 -9.69 1.85
CA VAL A 110 -25.11 -11.00 1.36
C VAL A 110 -23.61 -11.15 1.56
N ILE A 111 -23.18 -12.22 2.23
CA ILE A 111 -21.79 -12.68 2.19
C ILE A 111 -21.58 -13.47 0.90
N GLU A 112 -20.64 -13.04 0.08
CA GLU A 112 -20.17 -13.73 -1.13
C GLU A 112 -18.77 -14.29 -0.86
N VAL A 113 -18.60 -15.61 -0.97
CA VAL A 113 -17.27 -16.24 -0.83
C VAL A 113 -16.70 -16.51 -2.22
N ASN A 114 -15.49 -16.01 -2.48
CA ASN A 114 -14.79 -16.07 -3.77
C ASN A 114 -15.68 -15.59 -4.94
N GLY A 115 -16.20 -14.36 -4.83
CA GLY A 115 -17.16 -13.77 -5.79
C GLY A 115 -18.54 -14.44 -5.81
N GLY A 116 -18.78 -15.41 -4.92
CA GLY A 116 -19.96 -16.26 -4.91
C GLY A 116 -19.72 -17.68 -5.45
N ALA A 117 -18.52 -18.00 -5.96
CA ALA A 117 -18.17 -19.35 -6.42
C ALA A 117 -18.26 -20.39 -5.30
N ASN A 118 -17.98 -19.97 -4.06
CA ASN A 118 -18.11 -20.79 -2.84
C ASN A 118 -19.41 -20.51 -2.07
N GLY A 119 -20.41 -19.92 -2.74
CA GLY A 119 -21.74 -19.65 -2.21
C GLY A 119 -22.01 -18.16 -1.92
N LYS A 120 -23.30 -17.84 -1.82
CA LYS A 120 -23.83 -16.53 -1.42
C LYS A 120 -24.82 -16.73 -0.28
N PHE A 121 -24.64 -16.02 0.82
CA PHE A 121 -25.30 -16.28 2.10
C PHE A 121 -25.97 -15.02 2.64
N ASN A 122 -27.28 -15.05 2.86
CA ASN A 122 -28.02 -13.90 3.39
C ASN A 122 -27.72 -13.70 4.88
N VAL A 123 -27.31 -12.48 5.26
CA VAL A 123 -27.07 -12.08 6.65
C VAL A 123 -28.02 -10.96 7.05
N ALA A 124 -28.98 -11.29 7.91
CA ALA A 124 -29.98 -10.36 8.41
C ALA A 124 -29.44 -9.56 9.60
N GLN A 125 -29.01 -8.30 9.35
CA GLN A 125 -28.51 -7.42 10.40
C GLN A 125 -29.70 -6.71 11.08
N PHE A 126 -30.41 -7.43 11.95
CA PHE A 126 -31.58 -6.95 12.69
C PHE A 126 -31.27 -5.74 13.58
N PRO A 127 -32.28 -4.95 13.98
CA PRO A 127 -32.11 -3.89 14.98
C PRO A 127 -31.44 -4.40 16.27
N THR A 128 -30.43 -3.69 16.77
CA THR A 128 -29.85 -3.88 18.11
C THR A 128 -30.44 -2.95 19.17
N GLY A 129 -31.39 -2.08 18.78
CA GLY A 129 -32.00 -1.06 19.63
C GLY A 129 -31.21 0.26 19.64
N THR A 130 -29.89 0.21 19.79
CA THR A 130 -29.01 1.38 19.71
C THR A 130 -27.67 1.07 19.02
N PHE A 131 -27.01 2.10 18.48
CA PHE A 131 -25.67 1.95 17.87
C PHE A 131 -24.53 1.67 18.87
N ALA A 132 -24.81 1.64 20.18
CA ALA A 132 -23.87 1.18 21.21
C ALA A 132 -24.14 -0.27 21.67
N GLN A 133 -25.21 -0.90 21.16
CA GLN A 133 -25.53 -2.30 21.39
C GLN A 133 -25.15 -3.12 20.16
N TRP A 134 -24.41 -4.20 20.40
CA TRP A 134 -23.77 -5.02 19.38
C TRP A 134 -24.25 -6.47 19.52
N GLN A 135 -24.56 -7.11 18.40
CA GLN A 135 -24.92 -8.53 18.34
C GLN A 135 -24.09 -9.25 17.26
N THR A 136 -24.12 -10.59 17.25
CA THR A 136 -23.49 -11.40 16.22
C THR A 136 -24.52 -12.08 15.33
N ALA A 137 -24.15 -12.33 14.07
CA ALA A 137 -24.83 -13.26 13.18
C ALA A 137 -23.80 -14.24 12.61
N THR A 138 -24.15 -15.52 12.55
CA THR A 138 -23.26 -16.58 12.08
C THR A 138 -23.67 -17.12 10.71
N VAL A 139 -22.67 -17.55 9.93
CA VAL A 139 -22.83 -18.22 8.63
C VAL A 139 -21.79 -19.31 8.50
N ASP A 140 -22.22 -20.55 8.25
CA ASP A 140 -21.30 -21.63 7.87
C ASP A 140 -21.03 -21.58 6.36
N VAL A 141 -19.74 -21.58 6.01
CA VAL A 141 -19.25 -21.50 4.62
C VAL A 141 -18.23 -22.61 4.34
N THR A 142 -17.94 -22.86 3.06
CA THR A 142 -16.82 -23.72 2.64
C THR A 142 -15.75 -22.88 1.96
N LEU A 143 -14.58 -22.77 2.59
CA LEU A 143 -13.41 -22.11 2.01
C LEU A 143 -12.62 -23.09 1.13
N VAL A 144 -11.91 -22.58 0.13
CA VAL A 144 -10.88 -23.36 -0.59
C VAL A 144 -9.55 -23.32 0.17
N ALA A 145 -8.63 -24.25 -0.13
CA ALA A 145 -7.26 -24.14 0.36
C ALA A 145 -6.56 -22.94 -0.31
N GLY A 146 -5.80 -22.17 0.47
CA GLY A 146 -5.18 -20.92 0.03
C GLY A 146 -5.96 -19.68 0.48
N GLU A 147 -5.85 -18.59 -0.29
CA GLU A 147 -6.56 -17.33 -0.03
C GLU A 147 -8.05 -17.44 -0.39
N ASN A 148 -8.91 -16.80 0.39
CA ASN A 148 -10.34 -16.73 0.15
C ASN A 148 -10.83 -15.29 0.32
N THR A 149 -11.46 -14.74 -0.72
CA THR A 149 -12.15 -13.45 -0.63
C THR A 149 -13.50 -13.65 0.03
N ILE A 150 -13.78 -12.94 1.12
CA ILE A 150 -15.09 -12.92 1.77
C ILE A 150 -15.62 -11.49 1.70
N ALA A 151 -16.74 -11.28 1.03
CA ALA A 151 -17.29 -9.93 0.85
C ALA A 151 -18.74 -9.82 1.30
N LEU A 152 -19.03 -8.86 2.18
CA LEU A 152 -20.38 -8.52 2.62
C LEU A 152 -20.91 -7.34 1.80
N GLN A 153 -21.95 -7.58 0.99
CA GLN A 153 -22.62 -6.61 0.13
C GLN A 153 -23.98 -6.22 0.70
N ALA A 154 -24.32 -4.93 0.74
CA ALA A 154 -25.67 -4.47 1.07
C ALA A 154 -26.70 -4.87 -0.01
N ILE A 155 -27.93 -5.21 0.36
CA ILE A 155 -29.01 -5.47 -0.62
C ILE A 155 -30.12 -4.39 -0.62
N THR A 156 -29.90 -3.27 0.07
CA THR A 156 -30.84 -2.14 0.10
C THR A 156 -30.10 -0.81 0.04
N ASP A 157 -30.77 0.25 -0.43
CA ASP A 157 -30.25 1.62 -0.45
C ASP A 157 -30.11 2.25 0.97
N ARG A 158 -30.14 1.43 2.03
CA ARG A 158 -29.78 1.80 3.40
C ARG A 158 -28.36 1.38 3.79
N GLY A 159 -27.65 0.61 2.96
CA GLY A 159 -26.35 0.06 3.31
C GLY A 159 -26.41 -1.06 4.37
N LEU A 160 -25.24 -1.40 4.90
CA LEU A 160 -25.05 -2.33 6.03
C LEU A 160 -25.23 -1.62 7.37
N ALA A 161 -25.36 -2.38 8.45
CA ALA A 161 -25.19 -1.90 9.82
C ALA A 161 -23.72 -1.48 10.08
N ASN A 162 -23.44 -0.94 11.26
CA ASN A 162 -22.05 -0.75 11.70
C ASN A 162 -21.44 -2.15 11.91
N ILE A 163 -20.34 -2.48 11.25
CA ILE A 163 -19.67 -3.79 11.37
C ILE A 163 -18.42 -3.63 12.23
N ASP A 164 -18.32 -4.44 13.27
CA ASP A 164 -17.22 -4.45 14.25
C ASP A 164 -16.10 -5.37 13.76
N TYR A 165 -16.36 -6.68 13.70
CA TYR A 165 -15.42 -7.66 13.12
C TYR A 165 -16.12 -8.69 12.24
N LEU A 166 -15.31 -9.33 11.39
CA LEU A 166 -15.58 -10.67 10.86
C LEU A 166 -14.64 -11.65 11.55
N LYS A 167 -15.17 -12.54 12.39
CA LYS A 167 -14.41 -13.61 13.01
C LYS A 167 -14.61 -14.90 12.22
N VAL A 168 -13.54 -15.66 12.05
CA VAL A 168 -13.51 -16.88 11.24
C VAL A 168 -13.01 -18.01 12.12
N THR A 169 -13.79 -19.08 12.22
CA THR A 169 -13.45 -20.29 12.98
C THR A 169 -13.36 -21.48 12.02
N GLY A 170 -12.28 -22.26 12.09
CA GLY A 170 -12.05 -23.39 11.20
C GLY A 170 -10.66 -24.00 11.38
N GLU A 171 -10.18 -24.76 10.40
CA GLU A 171 -8.88 -25.43 10.46
C GLU A 171 -7.72 -24.43 10.25
N ASN A 172 -7.18 -23.93 11.36
CA ASN A 172 -6.08 -22.97 11.43
C ASN A 172 -6.16 -21.79 10.42
N PRO A 173 -7.28 -21.04 10.33
CA PRO A 173 -7.38 -19.87 9.48
C PRO A 173 -6.42 -18.75 9.93
N SER A 174 -5.92 -17.98 8.99
CA SER A 174 -5.15 -16.75 9.25
C SER A 174 -5.58 -15.59 8.35
N PRO A 175 -5.25 -14.34 8.68
CA PRO A 175 -5.56 -13.19 7.82
C PRO A 175 -4.91 -13.37 6.44
N GLY A 176 -5.72 -13.21 5.40
CA GLY A 176 -5.29 -13.37 4.01
C GLY A 176 -4.75 -12.08 3.40
N ASN A 177 -4.16 -12.22 2.21
CA ASN A 177 -3.63 -11.10 1.44
C ASN A 177 -4.72 -10.48 0.55
N CYS A 178 -4.65 -9.16 0.39
CA CYS A 178 -5.66 -8.36 -0.28
C CYS A 178 -5.26 -7.98 -1.71
N GLY A 179 -5.18 -8.99 -2.56
CA GLY A 179 -5.11 -8.88 -4.02
C GLY A 179 -6.28 -9.63 -4.68
N GLU A 180 -6.33 -9.63 -6.01
CA GLU A 180 -7.27 -10.47 -6.76
C GLU A 180 -6.93 -11.97 -6.61
N PRO A 181 -7.90 -12.88 -6.73
CA PRO A 181 -7.69 -14.30 -6.42
C PRO A 181 -6.73 -14.98 -7.40
N GLU A 182 -5.54 -15.33 -6.91
CA GLU A 182 -4.57 -16.16 -7.62
C GLU A 182 -5.17 -17.54 -7.92
N ALA A 183 -5.28 -17.88 -9.21
CA ALA A 183 -5.98 -19.07 -9.66
C ALA A 183 -5.21 -20.37 -9.32
N ALA A 184 -5.54 -20.97 -8.18
CA ALA A 184 -5.17 -22.33 -7.80
C ALA A 184 -3.65 -22.65 -7.90
N ALA A 185 -2.80 -21.80 -7.33
CA ALA A 185 -1.48 -22.24 -6.89
C ALA A 185 -1.65 -23.44 -5.93
N GLY A 186 -0.85 -24.51 -5.98
CA GLY A 186 0.55 -24.54 -6.41
C GLY A 186 1.46 -24.05 -5.28
N PRO A 187 2.72 -24.50 -5.17
CA PRO A 187 3.68 -23.79 -4.34
C PRO A 187 3.78 -22.36 -4.89
N ALA A 188 3.50 -21.37 -4.04
CA ALA A 188 3.43 -19.97 -4.46
C ALA A 188 4.68 -19.56 -5.25
N ALA A 189 4.50 -18.82 -6.34
CA ALA A 189 5.61 -18.31 -7.13
C ALA A 189 6.57 -17.52 -6.21
N PRO A 190 7.90 -17.73 -6.29
CA PRO A 190 8.84 -16.95 -5.50
C PRO A 190 8.61 -15.46 -5.74
N VAL A 191 8.51 -14.67 -4.67
CA VAL A 191 8.45 -13.21 -4.78
C VAL A 191 9.72 -12.76 -5.51
N ASP A 192 9.57 -12.28 -6.74
CA ASP A 192 10.72 -11.87 -7.54
C ASP A 192 11.28 -10.56 -6.99
N PHE A 193 12.44 -10.63 -6.34
CA PHE A 193 13.19 -9.48 -5.85
C PHE A 193 14.20 -8.93 -6.87
N SER A 194 14.16 -9.36 -8.14
CA SER A 194 15.07 -8.87 -9.20
C SER A 194 15.03 -7.35 -9.35
N TYR A 195 13.87 -6.73 -9.14
CA TYR A 195 13.65 -5.27 -9.17
C TYR A 195 14.54 -4.48 -8.22
N LEU A 196 15.02 -5.10 -7.13
CA LEU A 196 15.95 -4.45 -6.22
C LEU A 196 17.25 -4.05 -6.92
N ASN A 197 17.72 -4.89 -7.87
CA ASN A 197 18.93 -4.71 -8.66
C ASN A 197 18.70 -3.93 -9.97
N ALA A 198 17.46 -3.52 -10.28
CA ALA A 198 17.19 -2.68 -11.45
C ALA A 198 17.95 -1.34 -11.32
N PRO A 199 18.48 -0.78 -12.41
CA PRO A 199 19.06 0.56 -12.40
C PRO A 199 17.94 1.63 -12.29
N PRO A 200 18.23 2.80 -11.69
CA PRO A 200 17.28 3.91 -11.68
C PRO A 200 17.06 4.46 -13.10
N VAL A 201 15.82 4.87 -13.40
CA VAL A 201 15.44 5.61 -14.60
C VAL A 201 14.80 6.92 -14.17
N GLY A 202 15.27 8.05 -14.71
CA GLY A 202 14.73 9.36 -14.34
C GLY A 202 15.80 10.40 -14.01
N TRP A 203 15.33 11.54 -13.50
CA TRP A 203 16.17 12.67 -13.09
C TRP A 203 17.22 12.33 -12.05
N VAL A 204 17.03 11.28 -11.24
CA VAL A 204 18.03 10.83 -10.25
C VAL A 204 19.32 10.30 -10.88
N THR A 205 19.30 9.93 -12.17
CA THR A 205 20.48 9.54 -12.96
C THR A 205 21.39 10.72 -13.35
N GLN A 206 20.91 11.96 -13.15
CA GLN A 206 21.55 13.17 -13.64
C GLN A 206 22.42 13.83 -12.56
N GLY A 207 23.35 14.70 -12.97
CA GLY A 207 24.33 15.29 -12.08
C GLY A 207 25.32 14.24 -11.57
N ASP A 208 25.36 14.04 -10.25
CA ASP A 208 26.28 13.10 -9.60
C ASP A 208 25.76 11.64 -9.62
N GLY A 209 24.53 11.43 -10.11
CA GLY A 209 23.83 10.15 -10.06
C GLY A 209 23.43 9.72 -8.65
N VAL A 210 23.00 8.48 -8.48
CA VAL A 210 22.71 7.89 -7.17
C VAL A 210 23.29 6.48 -7.05
N ILE A 211 23.97 6.23 -5.94
CA ILE A 211 24.57 4.95 -5.55
C ILE A 211 24.19 4.54 -4.11
N GLY A 212 23.54 5.44 -3.35
CA GLY A 212 23.19 5.24 -1.95
C GLY A 212 24.43 4.96 -1.08
N GLY A 213 24.39 3.87 -0.34
CA GLY A 213 25.54 3.36 0.43
C GLY A 213 26.62 2.65 -0.41
N GLY A 214 26.43 2.54 -1.73
CA GLY A 214 27.33 1.84 -2.64
C GLY A 214 27.57 0.39 -2.23
N ASN A 215 28.83 -0.05 -2.32
CA ASN A 215 29.24 -1.42 -2.00
C ASN A 215 29.52 -1.64 -0.49
N ALA A 216 29.00 -0.79 0.40
CA ALA A 216 29.14 -0.98 1.84
C ALA A 216 28.45 -2.29 2.29
N ARG A 217 29.07 -3.05 3.19
CA ARG A 217 28.51 -4.32 3.70
C ARG A 217 27.14 -4.07 4.34
N PRO A 218 26.07 -4.79 3.93
CA PRO A 218 24.75 -4.63 4.53
C PRO A 218 24.72 -4.91 6.04
N VAL A 219 24.02 -4.05 6.78
CA VAL A 219 23.70 -4.23 8.21
C VAL A 219 22.19 -4.45 8.33
N VAL A 220 21.79 -5.56 8.98
CA VAL A 220 20.37 -5.83 9.28
C VAL A 220 19.99 -5.15 10.59
N VAL A 221 18.86 -4.46 10.62
CA VAL A 221 18.33 -3.74 11.80
C VAL A 221 16.89 -4.17 12.10
N ARG A 222 16.55 -4.33 13.39
CA ARG A 222 15.23 -4.85 13.86
C ARG A 222 14.51 -3.93 14.85
N SER A 223 15.11 -2.79 15.15
CA SER A 223 14.54 -1.74 15.98
C SER A 223 14.69 -0.37 15.31
N MET A 224 13.78 0.56 15.64
CA MET A 224 13.86 1.93 15.15
C MET A 224 15.12 2.66 15.66
N SER A 225 15.67 2.24 16.81
CA SER A 225 16.92 2.76 17.36
C SER A 225 18.14 2.39 16.51
N GLU A 226 18.29 1.11 16.17
CA GLU A 226 19.37 0.63 15.29
C GLU A 226 19.27 1.27 13.90
N LEU A 227 18.07 1.29 13.32
CA LEU A 227 17.82 1.92 12.02
C LEU A 227 18.18 3.41 12.05
N GLN A 228 17.73 4.16 13.05
CA GLN A 228 18.05 5.58 13.16
C GLN A 228 19.55 5.84 13.41
N THR A 229 20.24 4.94 14.11
CA THR A 229 21.71 4.99 14.28
C THR A 229 22.43 4.80 12.94
N GLN A 230 22.05 3.80 12.15
CA GLN A 230 22.69 3.52 10.85
C GLN A 230 22.31 4.55 9.77
N ALA A 231 21.09 5.10 9.80
CA ALA A 231 20.58 6.05 8.81
C ALA A 231 21.10 7.49 9.00
N ALA A 232 21.74 7.81 10.12
CA ALA A 232 22.27 9.14 10.42
C ALA A 232 23.57 9.48 9.66
N GLY A 233 23.93 10.76 9.67
CA GLY A 233 25.21 11.28 9.15
C GLY A 233 25.43 11.06 7.65
N GLU A 234 26.64 11.33 7.18
CA GLU A 234 27.03 11.23 5.75
C GLU A 234 27.76 9.94 5.39
N GLU A 235 28.07 9.12 6.40
CA GLU A 235 28.74 7.83 6.30
C GLU A 235 28.03 6.85 5.34
N PRO A 236 28.70 6.30 4.30
CA PRO A 236 28.08 5.35 3.38
C PRO A 236 27.60 4.06 4.08
N ARG A 237 26.30 3.74 4.01
CA ARG A 237 25.72 2.52 4.63
C ARG A 237 24.65 1.88 3.76
N VAL A 238 24.69 0.54 3.69
CA VAL A 238 23.58 -0.31 3.20
C VAL A 238 22.90 -0.92 4.42
N ILE A 239 21.58 -0.72 4.53
CA ILE A 239 20.80 -1.00 5.74
C ILE A 239 19.59 -1.83 5.34
N HIS A 240 19.47 -3.04 5.89
CA HIS A 240 18.35 -3.95 5.66
C HIS A 240 17.40 -3.89 6.87
N VAL A 241 16.19 -3.39 6.66
CA VAL A 241 15.15 -3.30 7.69
C VAL A 241 14.39 -4.62 7.75
N ASP A 242 14.39 -5.26 8.91
CA ASP A 242 13.74 -6.56 9.15
C ASP A 242 12.64 -6.41 10.21
N GLY A 243 11.40 -6.70 9.83
CA GLY A 243 10.21 -6.60 10.69
C GLY A 243 9.53 -5.22 10.71
N LYS A 244 8.74 -4.98 11.76
CA LYS A 244 7.81 -3.85 11.88
C LYS A 244 8.24 -2.88 12.97
N LEU A 245 8.66 -1.68 12.56
CA LEU A 245 9.23 -0.63 13.40
C LEU A 245 8.22 0.48 13.71
N ARG A 246 8.47 1.23 14.80
CA ARG A 246 7.66 2.39 15.19
C ARG A 246 8.50 3.61 15.48
N GLY A 247 8.16 4.75 14.86
CA GLY A 247 8.83 6.04 14.99
C GLY A 247 9.07 6.74 13.64
N THR A 248 9.64 7.94 13.69
CA THR A 248 10.08 8.67 12.50
C THR A 248 11.50 8.27 12.11
N LEU A 249 11.68 7.87 10.85
CA LEU A 249 12.98 7.69 10.23
C LEU A 249 13.49 9.02 9.66
N THR A 250 14.61 9.52 10.19
CA THR A 250 15.36 10.65 9.60
C THR A 250 16.62 10.10 8.92
N VAL A 251 16.84 10.43 7.64
CA VAL A 251 17.93 9.83 6.82
C VAL A 251 18.93 10.90 6.38
N GLY A 252 20.21 10.67 6.68
CA GLY A 252 21.33 11.49 6.19
C GLY A 252 21.78 11.13 4.78
N SER A 253 22.99 11.53 4.40
CA SER A 253 23.53 11.31 3.05
C SER A 253 24.16 9.92 2.87
N ASN A 254 24.29 9.45 1.63
CA ASN A 254 24.96 8.21 1.23
C ASN A 254 24.35 6.94 1.85
N LYS A 255 23.03 6.79 1.77
CA LYS A 255 22.30 5.65 2.36
C LYS A 255 21.59 4.81 1.32
N THR A 256 21.69 3.49 1.42
CA THR A 256 20.75 2.55 0.80
C THR A 256 19.97 1.90 1.93
N ILE A 257 18.66 2.16 2.01
CA ILE A 257 17.76 1.52 2.97
C ILE A 257 16.85 0.58 2.19
N LEU A 258 16.84 -0.69 2.57
CA LEU A 258 16.05 -1.74 1.94
C LEU A 258 15.18 -2.41 2.99
N GLY A 259 13.87 -2.43 2.81
CA GLY A 259 12.99 -3.34 3.54
C GLY A 259 13.17 -4.77 3.06
N LEU A 260 13.36 -5.71 3.99
CA LEU A 260 13.14 -7.13 3.72
C LEU A 260 11.63 -7.42 3.64
N GLN A 261 11.26 -8.65 3.33
CA GLN A 261 9.85 -9.03 3.11
C GLN A 261 8.95 -8.64 4.29
N GLY A 262 7.88 -7.89 4.03
CA GLY A 262 6.92 -7.41 5.02
C GLY A 262 7.42 -6.29 5.93
N ALA A 263 8.53 -5.63 5.61
CA ALA A 263 9.10 -4.56 6.43
C ALA A 263 8.20 -3.31 6.48
N GLU A 264 7.92 -2.85 7.70
CA GLU A 264 7.03 -1.72 7.97
C GLU A 264 7.72 -0.70 8.88
N ILE A 265 7.55 0.59 8.63
CA ILE A 265 7.82 1.66 9.58
C ILE A 265 6.52 2.41 9.79
N ARG A 266 6.02 2.44 11.04
CA ARG A 266 4.79 3.15 11.40
C ARG A 266 5.08 4.36 12.28
N SER A 267 4.45 5.50 12.00
CA SER A 267 4.67 6.73 12.77
C SER A 267 3.39 7.47 13.10
N ASP A 268 3.30 7.92 14.34
CA ASP A 268 2.32 8.90 14.80
C ASP A 268 2.61 10.34 14.32
N ALA A 269 3.82 10.57 13.79
CA ALA A 269 4.28 11.80 13.14
C ALA A 269 4.42 11.56 11.61
N SER A 270 5.26 12.32 10.90
CA SER A 270 5.77 11.85 9.60
C SER A 270 6.54 10.53 9.80
N VAL A 271 6.47 9.64 8.82
CA VAL A 271 7.19 8.36 8.82
C VAL A 271 8.63 8.54 8.39
N LEU A 272 8.86 9.29 7.31
CA LEU A 272 10.16 9.45 6.67
C LEU A 272 10.48 10.93 6.45
N ARG A 273 11.69 11.37 6.84
CA ARG A 273 12.17 12.74 6.66
C ARG A 273 13.61 12.76 6.16
N LEU A 274 13.84 13.42 5.03
CA LEU A 274 15.16 13.78 4.52
C LEU A 274 15.24 15.30 4.45
N THR A 275 16.24 15.89 5.09
CA THR A 275 16.49 17.34 5.08
C THR A 275 17.97 17.57 4.77
N GLY A 276 18.28 18.20 3.64
CA GLY A 276 19.66 18.43 3.18
C GLY A 276 20.39 17.17 2.70
N SER A 277 19.76 15.99 2.75
CA SER A 277 20.36 14.69 2.44
C SER A 277 20.78 14.57 0.97
N ARG A 278 21.91 13.90 0.71
CA ARG A 278 22.48 13.68 -0.63
C ARG A 278 22.66 12.20 -0.93
N ASN A 279 22.43 11.77 -2.17
CA ASN A 279 22.71 10.40 -2.62
C ASN A 279 22.04 9.33 -1.72
N VAL A 280 20.71 9.17 -1.84
CA VAL A 280 19.93 8.25 -1.00
C VAL A 280 19.03 7.35 -1.85
N ILE A 281 19.03 6.05 -1.56
CA ILE A 281 18.14 5.04 -2.12
C ILE A 281 17.29 4.47 -0.98
N ILE A 282 15.97 4.41 -1.15
CA ILE A 282 15.06 3.73 -0.21
C ILE A 282 14.14 2.80 -0.99
N LYS A 283 14.18 1.50 -0.67
CA LYS A 283 13.43 0.45 -1.36
C LYS A 283 12.59 -0.42 -0.42
N ASN A 284 11.49 -0.94 -0.93
CA ASN A 284 10.70 -2.03 -0.35
C ASN A 284 10.21 -1.80 1.10
N LEU A 285 9.88 -0.56 1.47
CA LEU A 285 9.30 -0.26 2.79
C LEU A 285 7.81 0.09 2.72
N SER A 286 7.03 -0.50 3.63
CA SER A 286 5.70 0.02 3.97
C SER A 286 5.85 1.17 4.98
N LEU A 287 5.54 2.39 4.55
CA LEU A 287 5.67 3.62 5.32
C LEU A 287 4.28 4.08 5.77
N VAL A 288 3.90 3.73 7.00
CA VAL A 288 2.52 3.87 7.51
C VAL A 288 2.40 5.06 8.47
N GLY A 289 1.72 6.11 8.04
CA GLY A 289 1.47 7.31 8.83
C GLY A 289 0.13 7.27 9.56
N VAL A 290 -0.40 8.46 9.86
CA VAL A 290 -1.70 8.70 10.49
C VAL A 290 -2.31 10.00 9.97
N HIS A 291 -3.64 10.11 9.96
CA HIS A 291 -4.34 11.31 9.50
C HIS A 291 -4.42 12.37 10.61
N LYS A 292 -3.39 13.23 10.74
CA LYS A 292 -3.34 14.37 11.68
C LYS A 292 -3.09 15.69 10.93
N PRO A 293 -3.87 16.76 11.14
CA PRO A 293 -3.78 17.98 10.32
C PRO A 293 -2.35 18.52 10.09
N ASN A 294 -2.05 18.85 8.83
CA ASN A 294 -0.74 19.35 8.36
C ASN A 294 0.44 18.37 8.54
N GLN A 295 0.18 17.07 8.71
CA GLN A 295 1.21 16.04 8.91
C GLN A 295 1.36 15.14 7.67
N PRO A 296 2.25 15.48 6.71
CA PRO A 296 2.54 14.60 5.59
C PRO A 296 3.27 13.34 6.05
N ASN A 297 3.06 12.23 5.34
CA ASN A 297 3.69 10.93 5.64
C ASN A 297 5.20 11.00 5.40
N THR A 298 5.62 11.45 4.21
CA THR A 298 7.03 11.57 3.81
C THR A 298 7.39 13.00 3.42
N VAL A 299 8.55 13.48 3.87
CA VAL A 299 9.08 14.81 3.54
C VAL A 299 10.50 14.71 2.99
N LEU A 300 10.69 15.21 1.76
CA LEU A 300 11.98 15.49 1.16
C LEU A 300 12.16 17.02 1.07
N TYR A 301 13.14 17.56 1.79
CA TYR A 301 13.42 18.99 1.84
C TYR A 301 14.91 19.28 1.59
N ASP A 302 15.22 20.23 0.70
CA ASP A 302 16.58 20.53 0.25
C ASP A 302 17.43 19.29 -0.16
N VAL A 303 16.82 18.22 -0.68
CA VAL A 303 17.52 16.95 -1.01
C VAL A 303 18.13 16.94 -2.42
N LYS A 304 19.17 16.14 -2.69
CA LYS A 304 19.66 15.96 -4.07
C LYS A 304 20.07 14.52 -4.35
N ASN A 305 19.70 14.01 -5.53
CA ASN A 305 19.91 12.63 -5.97
C ASN A 305 19.30 11.62 -4.97
N VAL A 306 17.96 11.60 -4.92
CA VAL A 306 17.18 10.68 -4.05
C VAL A 306 16.27 9.79 -4.90
N TRP A 307 16.33 8.48 -4.64
CA TRP A 307 15.52 7.46 -5.28
C TRP A 307 14.64 6.74 -4.25
N LEU A 308 13.32 6.81 -4.41
CA LEU A 308 12.36 6.02 -3.65
C LEU A 308 11.67 5.04 -4.61
N ASP A 309 11.93 3.74 -4.43
CA ASP A 309 11.54 2.68 -5.37
C ASP A 309 10.79 1.54 -4.67
N HIS A 310 9.67 1.05 -5.22
CA HIS A 310 8.91 -0.07 -4.64
C HIS A 310 8.50 0.12 -3.17
N ASN A 311 8.18 1.35 -2.72
CA ASN A 311 7.67 1.60 -1.37
C ASN A 311 6.14 1.71 -1.35
N SER A 312 5.53 1.48 -0.19
CA SER A 312 4.09 1.65 0.02
C SER A 312 3.84 2.80 1.00
N PHE A 313 3.51 3.98 0.49
CA PHE A 313 3.13 5.15 1.29
C PHE A 313 1.66 5.04 1.68
N ILE A 314 1.41 4.77 2.96
CA ILE A 314 0.07 4.49 3.50
C ILE A 314 -0.23 5.52 4.58
N ASP A 315 -1.34 6.25 4.43
CA ASP A 315 -1.87 7.26 5.36
C ASP A 315 -0.99 8.48 5.65
N GLY A 316 -1.60 9.66 5.52
CA GLY A 316 -0.98 10.95 5.84
C GLY A 316 -1.94 12.10 5.56
N SER A 317 -1.78 13.21 6.29
CA SER A 317 -2.65 14.38 6.13
C SER A 317 -2.04 15.41 5.20
N THR A 318 -2.92 16.03 4.42
CA THR A 318 -2.57 16.88 3.28
C THR A 318 -1.87 16.04 2.25
N ASP A 319 -0.55 15.83 2.33
CA ASP A 319 0.23 15.13 1.31
C ASP A 319 0.83 13.80 1.81
N LEU A 320 0.75 12.72 1.03
CA LEU A 320 1.52 11.49 1.31
C LEU A 320 3.03 11.73 1.12
N LEU A 321 3.43 12.57 0.16
CA LEU A 321 4.83 12.91 -0.07
C LEU A 321 5.00 14.38 -0.48
N VAL A 322 5.90 15.09 0.19
CA VAL A 322 6.31 16.46 -0.17
C VAL A 322 7.75 16.47 -0.68
N VAL A 323 8.01 17.13 -1.80
CA VAL A 323 9.35 17.45 -2.31
C VAL A 323 9.47 18.97 -2.42
N SER A 324 10.33 19.64 -1.64
CA SER A 324 10.32 21.11 -1.57
C SER A 324 11.67 21.75 -1.20
N GLY A 325 11.75 23.07 -1.30
CA GLY A 325 12.96 23.84 -1.11
C GLY A 325 13.92 23.61 -2.28
N THR A 326 15.22 23.65 -2.01
CA THR A 326 16.27 23.39 -3.00
C THR A 326 16.40 21.91 -3.40
N SER A 327 15.32 21.14 -3.28
CA SER A 327 15.29 19.72 -3.64
C SER A 327 15.43 19.51 -5.14
N ASP A 328 16.23 18.54 -5.59
CA ASP A 328 16.52 18.32 -7.01
C ASP A 328 16.94 16.88 -7.34
N PHE A 329 16.88 16.49 -8.61
CA PHE A 329 17.20 15.13 -9.09
C PHE A 329 16.58 14.01 -8.25
N VAL A 330 15.24 14.01 -8.14
CA VAL A 330 14.48 12.99 -7.41
C VAL A 330 13.84 12.00 -8.38
N THR A 331 13.68 10.74 -7.97
CA THR A 331 12.89 9.77 -8.71
C THR A 331 12.04 8.94 -7.74
N LEU A 332 10.76 8.82 -8.09
CA LEU A 332 9.75 8.03 -7.42
C LEU A 332 9.30 6.97 -8.42
N SER A 333 9.70 5.71 -8.22
CA SER A 333 9.38 4.61 -9.14
C SER A 333 8.66 3.46 -8.45
N TRP A 334 7.70 2.84 -9.13
CA TRP A 334 7.03 1.62 -8.65
C TRP A 334 6.42 1.73 -7.23
N ASN A 335 6.13 2.91 -6.72
CA ASN A 335 5.58 3.08 -5.37
C ASN A 335 4.05 2.98 -5.36
N VAL A 336 3.47 2.48 -4.28
CA VAL A 336 2.03 2.59 -4.00
C VAL A 336 1.77 3.81 -3.11
N PHE A 337 0.76 4.61 -3.48
CA PHE A 337 0.23 5.71 -2.68
C PHE A 337 -1.22 5.39 -2.31
N ARG A 338 -1.48 5.19 -1.01
CA ARG A 338 -2.77 4.76 -0.46
C ARG A 338 -3.14 5.55 0.80
N GLN A 339 -4.44 5.72 1.01
CA GLN A 339 -5.04 6.12 2.27
C GLN A 339 -5.99 4.99 2.70
N THR A 340 -6.27 4.85 4.00
CA THR A 340 -7.12 3.79 4.57
C THR A 340 -8.46 4.28 5.09
N SER A 341 -8.64 5.60 5.20
CA SER A 341 -9.88 6.28 5.60
C SER A 341 -10.38 7.26 4.53
N PHE A 342 -11.57 7.81 4.71
CA PHE A 342 -12.13 8.89 3.88
C PHE A 342 -11.77 10.27 4.45
N GLY A 343 -11.66 11.30 3.60
CA GLY A 343 -11.15 12.60 4.04
C GLY A 343 -10.74 13.57 2.91
N HIS A 344 -11.04 14.86 3.12
CA HIS A 344 -10.72 15.92 2.16
C HIS A 344 -9.22 16.25 2.07
N ASN A 345 -8.40 15.78 3.02
CA ASN A 345 -6.96 16.03 3.14
C ASN A 345 -6.12 14.85 2.61
N HIS A 346 -6.61 14.13 1.61
CA HIS A 346 -6.00 12.92 1.07
C HIS A 346 -5.36 13.18 -0.29
N MET A 347 -4.13 13.69 -0.29
CA MET A 347 -3.43 14.14 -1.49
C MET A 347 -2.12 13.36 -1.64
N GLY A 348 -1.69 13.12 -2.88
CA GLY A 348 -0.57 12.23 -3.19
C GLY A 348 0.79 12.89 -3.00
N VAL A 349 1.35 13.42 -4.09
CA VAL A 349 2.70 14.00 -4.13
C VAL A 349 2.65 15.47 -4.51
N ASN A 350 3.27 16.32 -3.68
CA ASN A 350 3.29 17.77 -3.80
C ASN A 350 4.73 18.27 -3.97
N ILE A 351 5.06 18.74 -5.18
CA ILE A 351 6.39 19.19 -5.60
C ILE A 351 6.41 20.73 -5.62
N GLY A 352 7.24 21.31 -4.77
CA GLY A 352 7.29 22.74 -4.44
C GLY A 352 6.12 23.14 -3.54
N ALA A 353 6.35 23.29 -2.23
CA ALA A 353 5.25 23.47 -1.26
C ALA A 353 4.56 24.84 -1.30
N SER A 354 5.24 25.90 -1.76
CA SER A 354 4.76 27.28 -1.78
C SER A 354 4.85 27.91 -3.17
N ASP A 355 3.89 28.77 -3.53
CA ASP A 355 3.98 29.61 -4.75
C ASP A 355 5.00 30.76 -4.60
N ASN A 356 5.36 31.07 -3.35
CA ASN A 356 6.27 32.17 -2.99
C ASN A 356 7.73 31.70 -2.76
N ASP A 357 8.01 30.39 -2.82
CA ASP A 357 9.38 29.89 -2.73
C ASP A 357 10.10 30.07 -4.07
N THR A 358 10.58 31.28 -4.30
CA THR A 358 11.31 31.62 -5.53
C THR A 358 12.67 30.92 -5.65
N THR A 359 13.19 30.30 -4.57
CA THR A 359 14.47 29.58 -4.56
C THR A 359 14.38 28.20 -5.19
N SER A 360 13.18 27.62 -5.28
CA SER A 360 12.88 26.37 -5.99
C SER A 360 13.03 26.47 -7.53
N ARG A 361 13.24 27.65 -8.12
CA ARG A 361 13.30 27.84 -9.59
C ARG A 361 14.54 27.20 -10.22
N GLY A 362 14.32 26.39 -11.25
CA GLY A 362 15.37 25.64 -11.95
C GLY A 362 15.80 24.34 -11.24
N LEU A 363 15.20 24.05 -10.08
CA LEU A 363 15.38 22.84 -9.29
C LEU A 363 14.11 21.97 -9.40
N LEU A 364 13.78 21.18 -8.37
CA LEU A 364 12.59 20.33 -8.28
C LEU A 364 12.41 19.41 -9.51
N ARG A 365 13.51 18.88 -10.05
CA ARG A 365 13.49 17.94 -11.17
C ARG A 365 13.18 16.54 -10.65
N VAL A 366 11.93 16.10 -10.85
CA VAL A 366 11.39 14.85 -10.29
C VAL A 366 10.86 13.95 -11.40
N THR A 367 11.18 12.65 -11.34
CA THR A 367 10.55 11.64 -12.20
C THR A 367 9.58 10.78 -11.40
N HIS A 368 8.40 10.55 -11.96
CA HIS A 368 7.39 9.60 -11.49
C HIS A 368 7.21 8.53 -12.56
N HIS A 369 7.50 7.25 -12.26
CA HIS A 369 7.13 6.18 -13.17
C HIS A 369 6.64 4.91 -12.50
N HIS A 370 5.68 4.22 -13.11
CA HIS A 370 5.15 2.94 -12.63
C HIS A 370 4.54 2.98 -11.22
N ASN A 371 4.27 4.18 -10.68
CA ASN A 371 3.62 4.32 -9.37
C ASN A 371 2.12 4.05 -9.50
N PHE A 372 1.52 3.56 -8.42
CA PHE A 372 0.09 3.29 -8.29
C PHE A 372 -0.53 4.23 -7.25
N TYR A 373 -1.41 5.13 -7.68
CA TYR A 373 -2.26 5.94 -6.82
C TYR A 373 -3.62 5.25 -6.66
N ALA A 374 -3.90 4.78 -5.45
CA ALA A 374 -5.12 4.04 -5.13
C ALA A 374 -6.33 4.97 -4.95
N LYS A 375 -7.55 4.39 -5.02
CA LYS A 375 -8.87 5.07 -5.06
C LYS A 375 -9.21 6.05 -3.93
N MET A 376 -8.36 6.26 -2.92
CA MET A 376 -8.56 7.29 -1.90
C MET A 376 -7.45 8.33 -1.84
N VAL A 377 -6.58 8.38 -2.84
CA VAL A 377 -5.82 9.59 -3.14
C VAL A 377 -6.73 10.48 -3.99
N ASN A 378 -7.17 11.61 -3.44
CA ASN A 378 -8.19 12.48 -4.03
C ASN A 378 -7.58 13.56 -4.95
N GLU A 379 -6.34 14.00 -4.73
CA GLU A 379 -5.65 14.91 -5.66
C GLU A 379 -4.12 14.78 -5.60
N ARG A 380 -3.39 15.48 -6.49
CA ARG A 380 -1.91 15.58 -6.54
C ARG A 380 -1.21 14.27 -6.90
N MET A 381 -1.26 13.91 -8.18
CA MET A 381 -0.64 12.71 -8.76
C MET A 381 0.26 13.04 -9.98
N PRO A 382 1.22 13.98 -9.92
CA PRO A 382 1.59 14.89 -8.82
C PRO A 382 0.98 16.30 -8.96
N ARG A 383 1.13 17.14 -7.92
CA ARG A 383 1.10 18.61 -8.07
C ARG A 383 2.52 19.14 -8.18
N VAL A 384 2.72 20.14 -9.03
CA VAL A 384 4.03 20.72 -9.35
C VAL A 384 4.00 22.24 -9.25
N ARG A 385 5.12 22.83 -8.81
CA ARG A 385 5.50 24.24 -8.98
C ARG A 385 6.99 24.29 -9.35
N PHE A 386 7.38 25.22 -10.22
CA PHE A 386 8.75 25.51 -10.68
C PHE A 386 9.55 24.38 -11.36
N GLY A 387 9.31 23.11 -11.01
CA GLY A 387 10.14 21.97 -11.39
C GLY A 387 9.82 21.40 -12.77
N GLN A 388 10.83 20.73 -13.35
CA GLN A 388 10.71 19.92 -14.56
C GLN A 388 10.32 18.49 -14.17
N VAL A 389 9.03 18.16 -14.26
CA VAL A 389 8.51 16.88 -13.75
C VAL A 389 8.11 15.96 -14.89
N HIS A 390 8.72 14.78 -14.94
CA HIS A 390 8.38 13.72 -15.90
C HIS A 390 7.50 12.68 -15.19
N THR A 391 6.26 12.51 -15.63
CA THR A 391 5.33 11.49 -15.12
C THR A 391 4.97 10.53 -16.24
N PHE A 392 5.50 9.31 -16.24
CA PHE A 392 5.24 8.34 -17.30
C PHE A 392 4.85 6.95 -16.78
N ASN A 393 3.94 6.27 -17.47
CA ASN A 393 3.44 4.95 -17.08
C ASN A 393 2.99 4.84 -15.61
N ASN A 394 2.29 5.83 -15.04
CA ASN A 394 1.70 5.70 -13.69
C ASN A 394 0.23 5.26 -13.79
N LEU A 395 -0.24 4.48 -12.82
CA LEU A 395 -1.64 4.11 -12.66
C LEU A 395 -2.29 5.03 -11.63
N CYS A 396 -3.22 5.86 -12.07
CA CYS A 396 -3.94 6.80 -11.25
C CYS A 396 -5.43 6.45 -11.25
N LEU A 397 -5.96 6.05 -10.09
CA LEU A 397 -7.39 5.85 -9.90
C LEU A 397 -8.00 7.05 -9.18
N ALA A 398 -9.18 7.48 -9.58
CA ALA A 398 -9.85 8.62 -8.97
C ALA A 398 -10.32 8.36 -7.53
N GLY A 399 -10.46 9.46 -6.77
CA GLY A 399 -11.00 9.48 -5.42
C GLY A 399 -12.45 8.98 -5.34
N THR A 400 -12.68 7.94 -4.52
CA THR A 400 -14.02 7.40 -4.22
C THR A 400 -14.74 8.12 -3.09
N ASP A 401 -14.16 9.18 -2.52
CA ASP A 401 -14.79 9.94 -1.43
C ASP A 401 -16.12 10.56 -1.89
N PRO A 402 -17.28 10.09 -1.39
CA PRO A 402 -18.58 10.49 -1.92
C PRO A 402 -18.96 11.92 -1.52
N GLN A 403 -18.33 12.45 -0.45
CA GLN A 403 -18.58 13.77 0.11
C GLN A 403 -17.58 14.82 -0.41
N TRP A 404 -16.31 14.45 -0.55
CA TRP A 404 -15.21 15.38 -0.82
C TRP A 404 -14.49 15.19 -2.15
N ARG A 405 -14.89 14.19 -2.95
CA ARG A 405 -14.96 14.27 -4.43
C ARG A 405 -13.92 15.21 -5.05
N SER A 406 -12.64 14.91 -4.88
CA SER A 406 -11.56 15.64 -5.55
C SER A 406 -11.03 14.79 -6.68
N TYR A 407 -10.79 15.47 -7.80
CA TYR A 407 -10.89 14.87 -9.12
C TYR A 407 -9.92 15.54 -10.10
N TYR A 408 -8.64 15.49 -9.75
CA TYR A 408 -7.57 15.67 -10.72
C TYR A 408 -6.37 14.82 -10.33
N ALA A 409 -5.67 14.30 -11.34
CA ALA A 409 -4.38 13.66 -11.15
C ALA A 409 -3.30 14.74 -11.11
N VAL A 410 -2.93 15.32 -12.27
CA VAL A 410 -1.79 16.23 -12.37
C VAL A 410 -2.22 17.70 -12.24
N ARG A 411 -1.46 18.51 -11.48
CA ARG A 411 -1.63 19.98 -11.42
C ARG A 411 -0.32 20.73 -11.68
N PRO A 412 -0.13 21.33 -12.87
CA PRO A 412 0.93 22.32 -13.11
C PRO A 412 0.52 23.67 -12.47
N GLY A 413 1.14 24.00 -11.35
CA GLY A 413 1.05 25.33 -10.72
C GLY A 413 2.12 26.30 -11.24
N ASN A 414 2.31 27.41 -10.53
CA ASN A 414 3.27 28.48 -10.79
C ASN A 414 4.62 27.99 -11.36
N ASP A 415 4.96 28.42 -12.58
CA ASP A 415 6.19 28.06 -13.33
C ASP A 415 6.50 26.55 -13.49
N ALA A 416 5.54 25.64 -13.26
CA ALA A 416 5.75 24.20 -13.43
C ALA A 416 5.95 23.83 -14.91
N ASN A 417 6.83 22.87 -15.20
CA ASN A 417 6.96 22.29 -16.54
C ASN A 417 6.83 20.77 -16.47
N VAL A 418 5.69 20.23 -16.88
CA VAL A 418 5.35 18.82 -16.72
C VAL A 418 5.28 18.11 -18.07
N ARG A 419 5.78 16.88 -18.11
CA ARG A 419 5.65 15.96 -19.23
C ARG A 419 4.97 14.68 -18.78
N SER A 420 3.83 14.36 -19.39
CA SER A 420 2.94 13.26 -19.04
C SER A 420 2.88 12.28 -20.21
N GLU A 421 3.36 11.04 -20.01
CA GLU A 421 3.48 10.05 -21.10
C GLU A 421 2.94 8.66 -20.72
N ARG A 422 1.98 8.14 -21.48
CA ARG A 422 1.45 6.75 -21.36
C ARG A 422 1.00 6.37 -19.93
N ASN A 423 0.47 7.31 -19.16
CA ASN A 423 -0.16 7.07 -17.87
C ASN A 423 -1.62 6.60 -18.06
N ILE A 424 -2.17 5.96 -17.03
CA ILE A 424 -3.57 5.49 -17.00
C ILE A 424 -4.33 6.32 -15.95
N TYR A 425 -5.27 7.16 -16.40
CA TYR A 425 -6.07 8.04 -15.54
C TYR A 425 -7.52 7.56 -15.48
N LYS A 426 -7.81 6.62 -14.58
CA LYS A 426 -9.04 5.81 -14.56
C LYS A 426 -10.05 6.29 -13.50
N ASP A 427 -11.33 6.07 -13.76
CA ASP A 427 -12.48 6.39 -12.89
C ASP A 427 -12.72 7.90 -12.58
N PHE A 428 -12.01 8.83 -13.22
CA PHE A 428 -12.14 10.28 -12.95
C PHE A 428 -13.48 10.86 -13.45
N VAL A 429 -14.39 11.10 -12.50
CA VAL A 429 -15.62 11.89 -12.69
C VAL A 429 -15.44 13.31 -12.11
N GLY A 430 -16.45 14.19 -12.18
CA GLY A 430 -16.31 15.60 -11.79
C GLY A 430 -17.48 16.13 -10.95
N PRO A 431 -17.43 17.39 -10.49
CA PRO A 431 -16.29 18.32 -10.47
C PRO A 431 -15.59 18.34 -9.09
N SER A 432 -14.29 18.68 -9.05
CA SER A 432 -13.56 18.81 -7.78
C SER A 432 -13.92 20.10 -7.03
N TRP A 433 -14.08 20.02 -5.70
CA TRP A 433 -14.11 21.10 -4.68
C TRP A 433 -14.74 22.45 -5.06
N TRP A 434 -15.65 22.98 -4.21
CA TRP A 434 -16.40 24.23 -4.44
C TRP A 434 -15.61 25.35 -5.16
N TRP A 435 -14.45 25.76 -4.63
CA TRP A 435 -13.59 26.82 -5.20
C TRP A 435 -13.03 26.53 -6.61
N THR A 436 -12.84 25.26 -7.00
CA THR A 436 -12.48 24.88 -8.38
C THR A 436 -13.72 24.72 -9.27
N SER A 437 -14.81 24.14 -8.76
CA SER A 437 -16.04 23.94 -9.52
C SER A 437 -16.72 25.26 -9.94
N GLU A 438 -16.62 26.31 -9.13
CA GLU A 438 -17.16 27.64 -9.45
C GLU A 438 -16.40 28.34 -10.60
N LYS A 439 -15.08 28.10 -10.68
CA LYS A 439 -14.17 28.75 -11.64
C LYS A 439 -14.00 27.99 -12.96
N LEU A 440 -14.06 26.66 -12.92
CA LEU A 440 -14.04 25.80 -14.11
C LEU A 440 -15.44 25.58 -14.71
N GLY A 441 -16.49 25.84 -13.93
CA GLY A 441 -17.87 25.48 -14.26
C GLY A 441 -18.26 24.14 -13.65
N ALA A 442 -19.39 24.10 -12.96
CA ALA A 442 -19.89 22.90 -12.31
C ALA A 442 -20.39 21.90 -13.36
N GLY A 443 -19.56 20.91 -13.72
CA GLY A 443 -19.90 19.84 -14.66
C GLY A 443 -18.72 19.11 -15.30
N THR A 444 -17.50 19.65 -15.25
CA THR A 444 -16.33 19.11 -15.97
C THR A 444 -15.37 18.28 -15.08
N SER A 445 -14.90 17.14 -15.59
CA SER A 445 -14.06 16.13 -14.91
C SER A 445 -12.56 16.26 -15.26
N THR A 446 -11.80 17.11 -14.58
CA THR A 446 -10.45 17.50 -15.04
C THR A 446 -9.32 16.60 -14.53
N VAL A 447 -8.89 15.59 -15.30
CA VAL A 447 -7.66 14.82 -15.01
C VAL A 447 -6.42 15.72 -14.83
N PHE A 448 -6.32 16.80 -15.63
CA PHE A 448 -5.29 17.82 -15.53
C PHE A 448 -5.90 19.16 -15.07
N ASN A 449 -5.37 19.74 -13.99
CA ASN A 449 -5.96 20.93 -13.35
C ASN A 449 -4.94 22.08 -13.26
N TYR A 450 -5.21 23.18 -13.97
CA TYR A 450 -4.32 24.35 -14.07
C TYR A 450 -4.57 25.44 -13.00
N ALA A 451 -5.32 25.16 -11.93
CA ALA A 451 -5.65 26.18 -10.93
C ALA A 451 -4.40 26.65 -10.16
N ARG A 452 -4.13 27.97 -10.21
CA ARG A 452 -2.87 28.61 -9.74
C ARG A 452 -1.63 28.23 -10.57
N GLY A 453 -1.82 27.86 -11.84
CA GLY A 453 -0.81 28.04 -12.88
C GLY A 453 -0.64 29.52 -13.24
N ASN A 454 0.34 29.81 -14.10
CA ASN A 454 0.61 31.11 -14.69
C ASN A 454 0.98 30.93 -16.19
N ALA A 455 1.37 32.01 -16.88
CA ALA A 455 1.75 31.95 -18.30
C ALA A 455 2.94 31.03 -18.63
N ASN A 456 3.80 30.72 -17.64
CA ASN A 456 4.94 29.81 -17.78
C ASN A 456 4.61 28.34 -17.42
N SER A 457 3.38 28.05 -16.95
CA SER A 457 2.98 26.70 -16.52
C SER A 457 2.66 25.81 -17.72
N VAL A 458 3.39 24.71 -17.88
CA VAL A 458 3.31 23.75 -19.00
C VAL A 458 2.94 22.35 -18.51
N LEU A 459 2.11 21.63 -19.27
CA LEU A 459 1.89 20.18 -19.14
C LEU A 459 1.65 19.54 -20.51
N GLU A 460 2.68 18.93 -21.11
CA GLU A 460 2.52 18.16 -22.35
C GLU A 460 2.00 16.75 -22.01
N SER A 461 0.90 16.31 -22.63
CA SER A 461 0.30 14.97 -22.45
C SER A 461 0.39 14.17 -23.74
N ILE A 462 0.88 12.93 -23.64
CA ILE A 462 1.33 12.11 -24.77
C ILE A 462 0.89 10.66 -24.52
N GLU A 463 -0.04 10.17 -25.34
CA GLU A 463 -0.52 8.78 -25.31
C GLU A 463 -1.07 8.33 -23.91
N ASP A 464 -1.45 9.27 -23.04
CA ASP A 464 -2.16 9.01 -21.78
C ASP A 464 -3.59 8.51 -22.05
N VAL A 465 -4.07 7.54 -21.27
CA VAL A 465 -5.33 6.83 -21.51
C VAL A 465 -6.33 6.90 -20.34
N ALA A 466 -7.56 6.42 -20.59
CA ALA A 466 -8.74 6.49 -19.72
C ALA A 466 -9.28 7.91 -19.38
N ILE A 467 -8.68 8.95 -19.96
CA ILE A 467 -9.11 10.35 -19.84
C ILE A 467 -10.56 10.54 -20.37
N PRO A 468 -11.49 11.09 -19.56
CA PRO A 468 -12.90 11.25 -19.94
C PRO A 468 -13.13 12.14 -21.17
N ASP A 469 -14.10 11.78 -22.02
CA ASP A 469 -14.47 12.57 -23.21
C ASP A 469 -15.02 13.96 -22.89
N ALA A 470 -15.77 14.09 -21.79
CA ALA A 470 -16.48 15.31 -21.38
C ALA A 470 -15.60 16.54 -21.08
N VAL A 471 -14.28 16.41 -21.23
CA VAL A 471 -13.29 17.47 -21.05
C VAL A 471 -12.29 17.59 -22.21
N LYS A 472 -12.35 16.74 -23.24
CA LYS A 472 -11.38 16.72 -24.36
C LYS A 472 -11.47 18.00 -25.21
N GLY A 473 -10.66 18.99 -24.87
CA GLY A 473 -10.50 20.23 -25.63
C GLY A 473 -9.93 21.37 -24.78
N PRO A 474 -9.83 22.59 -25.34
CA PRO A 474 -9.59 23.80 -24.56
C PRO A 474 -10.89 24.22 -23.84
N ILE A 475 -10.90 24.12 -22.51
CA ILE A 475 -11.95 24.66 -21.65
C ILE A 475 -11.55 26.08 -21.24
N ALA A 476 -12.38 27.06 -21.59
CA ALA A 476 -12.21 28.43 -21.13
C ALA A 476 -12.45 28.51 -19.62
N ILE A 477 -11.39 28.79 -18.86
CA ILE A 477 -11.49 29.08 -17.42
C ILE A 477 -12.15 30.45 -17.26
N LYS A 478 -13.08 30.62 -16.30
CA LYS A 478 -13.61 31.95 -16.00
C LYS A 478 -12.53 32.81 -15.34
N GLU A 479 -12.35 34.04 -15.83
CA GLU A 479 -11.47 35.03 -15.19
C GLU A 479 -12.03 35.42 -13.82
N HIS A 480 -11.51 34.82 -12.75
CA HIS A 480 -11.87 35.14 -11.36
C HIS A 480 -10.67 34.98 -10.41
N GLU A 481 -10.31 36.08 -9.75
CA GLU A 481 -9.23 36.18 -8.74
C GLU A 481 -7.83 35.77 -9.26
N GLY A 482 -7.37 36.39 -10.34
CA GLY A 482 -5.98 36.27 -10.81
C GLY A 482 -5.58 34.91 -11.40
N VAL A 483 -6.54 34.00 -11.60
CA VAL A 483 -6.32 32.77 -12.38
C VAL A 483 -6.12 33.15 -13.84
N THR A 484 -4.90 32.99 -14.34
CA THR A 484 -4.54 33.25 -15.75
C THR A 484 -4.12 31.95 -16.41
N GLY A 485 -4.84 31.55 -17.46
CA GLY A 485 -4.54 30.33 -18.21
C GLY A 485 -5.72 29.81 -19.01
N GLN A 486 -5.43 28.94 -19.98
CA GLN A 486 -6.41 28.09 -20.64
C GLN A 486 -6.31 26.70 -20.01
N ALA A 487 -7.44 26.05 -19.68
CA ALA A 487 -7.41 24.62 -19.40
C ALA A 487 -7.43 23.89 -20.73
N GLY A 488 -6.50 22.96 -20.96
CA GLY A 488 -6.39 22.24 -22.22
C GLY A 488 -5.88 20.82 -22.01
N PHE A 489 -6.40 19.89 -22.81
CA PHE A 489 -6.02 18.46 -22.78
C PHE A 489 -4.80 18.12 -23.62
N TYR A 490 -4.30 19.11 -24.34
CA TYR A 490 -2.89 19.22 -24.74
C TYR A 490 -2.33 20.47 -24.08
N GLY A 491 -1.01 20.49 -23.85
CA GLY A 491 -0.40 21.44 -22.96
C GLY A 491 -0.53 22.91 -23.35
N ASN A 492 -0.53 23.76 -22.33
CA ASN A 492 -0.11 25.15 -22.50
C ASN A 492 1.39 25.17 -22.86
N GLY A 493 1.70 24.99 -24.15
CA GLY A 493 3.05 24.86 -24.67
C GLY A 493 3.63 23.44 -24.64
N LYS A 494 4.87 23.32 -25.13
CA LYS A 494 5.65 22.07 -25.20
C LYS A 494 6.51 21.92 -23.95
N ALA A 495 6.57 20.72 -23.39
CA ALA A 495 7.36 20.45 -22.20
C ALA A 495 8.86 20.30 -22.51
N PHE A 496 9.67 20.21 -21.46
CA PHE A 496 11.05 19.77 -21.59
C PHE A 496 11.12 18.34 -22.17
N VAL A 497 12.16 18.05 -22.96
CA VAL A 497 12.48 16.67 -23.34
C VAL A 497 13.37 16.08 -22.22
N PRO A 498 13.07 14.88 -21.68
CA PRO A 498 13.90 14.26 -20.65
C PRO A 498 15.34 14.01 -21.17
N PRO A 499 16.40 14.43 -20.45
CA PRO A 499 17.78 14.30 -20.92
C PRO A 499 18.41 12.92 -20.69
N TYR A 500 17.68 12.01 -20.04
CA TYR A 500 18.09 10.64 -19.74
C TYR A 500 17.40 9.63 -20.66
N THR A 501 18.06 8.50 -20.92
CA THR A 501 17.43 7.34 -21.56
C THR A 501 16.31 6.78 -20.69
N TYR A 502 15.16 6.53 -21.29
CA TYR A 502 14.05 5.78 -20.71
C TYR A 502 13.33 5.02 -21.84
N THR A 503 12.39 4.16 -21.49
CA THR A 503 11.41 3.61 -22.42
C THR A 503 10.08 3.61 -21.70
N ALA A 504 9.11 4.33 -22.25
CA ALA A 504 7.74 4.26 -21.74
C ALA A 504 7.07 3.02 -22.34
N ASP A 505 6.62 2.09 -21.49
CA ASP A 505 5.83 0.93 -21.88
C ASP A 505 4.58 1.35 -22.67
N PRO A 506 4.07 0.51 -23.59
CA PRO A 506 2.72 0.69 -24.12
C PRO A 506 1.68 0.66 -23.00
N THR A 507 0.52 1.25 -23.22
CA THR A 507 -0.58 1.28 -22.24
C THR A 507 -1.35 -0.04 -22.15
N ASP A 508 -1.26 -0.90 -23.17
CA ASP A 508 -1.80 -2.26 -23.15
C ASP A 508 -1.07 -3.14 -22.12
N GLY A 509 -1.82 -3.83 -21.25
CA GLY A 509 -1.28 -4.65 -20.15
C GLY A 509 -0.64 -3.85 -18.99
N LEU A 510 -0.51 -2.52 -19.12
CA LEU A 510 0.22 -1.70 -18.16
C LEU A 510 -0.48 -1.57 -16.80
N GLU A 511 -1.81 -1.55 -16.75
CA GLU A 511 -2.54 -1.55 -15.47
C GLU A 511 -2.24 -2.81 -14.65
N GLU A 512 -2.19 -3.98 -15.30
CA GLU A 512 -1.81 -5.25 -14.69
C GLU A 512 -0.33 -5.23 -14.25
N LYS A 513 0.59 -4.81 -15.14
CA LYS A 513 2.02 -4.68 -14.85
C LYS A 513 2.28 -3.80 -13.61
N ILE A 514 1.61 -2.65 -13.50
CA ILE A 514 1.75 -1.74 -12.36
C ILE A 514 1.14 -2.35 -11.09
N ARG A 515 -0.05 -2.95 -11.16
CA ARG A 515 -0.68 -3.61 -9.99
C ARG A 515 0.14 -4.80 -9.48
N ALA A 516 0.72 -5.59 -10.38
CA ALA A 516 1.54 -6.74 -10.06
C ALA A 516 2.94 -6.35 -9.55
N GLY A 517 3.50 -5.23 -10.03
CA GLY A 517 4.88 -4.78 -9.75
C GLY A 517 5.04 -3.70 -8.67
N ALA A 518 4.12 -2.76 -8.50
CA ALA A 518 4.30 -1.64 -7.59
C ALA A 518 4.11 -2.00 -6.10
N GLY A 519 4.84 -1.28 -5.24
CA GLY A 519 4.72 -1.36 -3.78
C GLY A 519 5.70 -2.33 -3.12
N ALA A 520 5.78 -2.22 -1.79
CA ALA A 520 6.61 -3.06 -0.95
C ALA A 520 6.05 -4.48 -0.82
N ARG A 521 6.96 -5.45 -0.67
CA ARG A 521 6.70 -6.90 -0.48
C ARG A 521 7.14 -7.34 0.91
#